data_AF-A0A9E1N0Q2-F1
#
_entry.id   AF-A0A9E1N0Q2-F1
#
_cell.length_a   1.000
_cell.length_b   1.000
_cell.length_c   1.000
_cell.angle_alpha   90.00
_cell.angle_beta   90.00
_cell.angle_gamma   90.00
#
_symmetry.space_group_name_H-M   'P 1'
#
loop_
_entity.id
_entity.type
_entity.pdbx_description
1 polymer ?
#
loop_
_entity_poly.entity_id
_entity_poly.type
_entity_poly.pdbx_seq_one_letter_code
_entity_poly.pdbx_strand_id
1 'polypeptide(L)'
;MYRWVGEGIGVGPRHAYYDLLPYGYWGLASILVRILVPILIIVFIYREPIANYGFRLSGGAKHTWVYVSFYLIMVPLVVAVSFLPGFQRQYPFYDDAVLGWAFFIPYTLLYGIQFFGVEAFFRGWVLFALARRLGFHAIGVMMIPYMMIHFGKPPLETLGATVAGVSLGFLALKS
;
A
#
# COMPACT_ATOMS: atom_id res chain seq x y z
N MET A 1 -6.28 -0.95 -22.20
CA MET A 1 -5.37 -2.05 -21.78
C MET A 1 -6.13 -3.22 -21.16
N TYR A 2 -7.10 -3.01 -20.26
CA TYR A 2 -7.87 -4.08 -19.62
C TYR A 2 -8.95 -4.74 -20.50
N ARG A 3 -9.31 -4.14 -21.64
CA ARG A 3 -10.34 -4.68 -22.57
C ARG A 3 -10.01 -6.09 -23.09
N TRP A 4 -8.77 -6.32 -23.53
CA TRP A 4 -8.31 -7.64 -24.02
C TRP A 4 -8.29 -8.70 -22.90
N VAL A 5 -7.88 -8.29 -21.69
CA VAL A 5 -7.87 -9.19 -20.52
C VAL A 5 -9.30 -9.56 -20.14
N GLY A 6 -10.20 -8.58 -20.10
CA GLY A 6 -11.62 -8.79 -19.82
C GLY A 6 -12.28 -9.74 -20.81
N GLU A 7 -12.07 -9.53 -22.11
CA GLU A 7 -12.58 -10.42 -23.17
C GLU A 7 -12.06 -11.86 -23.00
N GLY A 8 -10.79 -12.04 -22.64
CA GLY A 8 -10.18 -13.36 -22.40
C GLY A 8 -10.73 -14.13 -21.18
N ILE A 9 -11.35 -13.43 -20.21
CA ILE A 9 -11.96 -14.04 -19.02
C ILE A 9 -13.49 -13.91 -18.99
N GLY A 10 -14.11 -13.53 -20.11
CA GLY A 10 -15.57 -13.37 -20.23
C GLY A 10 -16.15 -12.13 -19.54
N VAL A 11 -15.31 -11.19 -19.11
CA VAL A 11 -15.71 -9.92 -18.48
C VAL A 11 -15.62 -8.80 -19.53
N GLY A 12 -16.67 -8.69 -20.34
CA GLY A 12 -16.81 -7.63 -21.36
C GLY A 12 -17.39 -6.32 -20.80
N PRO A 13 -17.47 -5.24 -21.61
CA PRO A 13 -17.94 -3.91 -21.16
C PRO A 13 -19.36 -3.84 -20.57
N ARG A 14 -20.17 -4.88 -20.77
CA ARG A 14 -21.53 -4.98 -20.21
C ARG A 14 -21.59 -5.81 -18.92
N HIS A 15 -20.47 -6.38 -18.50
CA HIS A 15 -20.39 -7.20 -17.31
C HIS A 15 -20.34 -6.32 -16.06
N ALA A 16 -21.07 -6.70 -15.01
CA ALA A 16 -21.17 -5.91 -13.78
C ALA A 16 -19.82 -5.59 -13.13
N TYR A 17 -18.82 -6.46 -13.29
CA TYR A 17 -17.48 -6.30 -12.73
C TYR A 17 -16.43 -5.75 -13.73
N TYR A 18 -16.86 -5.23 -14.88
CA TYR A 18 -15.93 -4.73 -15.90
C TYR A 18 -15.03 -3.60 -15.35
N ASP A 19 -15.62 -2.67 -14.62
CA ASP A 19 -14.91 -1.52 -14.05
C ASP A 19 -14.05 -1.89 -12.83
N LEU A 20 -14.11 -3.15 -12.39
CA LEU A 20 -13.22 -3.69 -11.37
C LEU A 20 -11.85 -4.13 -11.96
N LEU A 21 -11.78 -4.43 -13.27
CA LEU A 21 -10.58 -4.94 -13.93
C LEU A 21 -9.33 -4.04 -13.77
N PRO A 22 -9.43 -2.69 -13.83
CA PRO A 22 -8.28 -1.82 -13.59
C PRO A 22 -7.66 -2.00 -12.20
N TYR A 23 -8.47 -2.27 -11.17
CA TYR A 23 -8.00 -2.52 -9.80
C TYR A 23 -7.33 -3.88 -9.67
N GLY A 24 -7.81 -4.87 -10.43
CA GLY A 24 -7.15 -6.17 -10.57
C GLY A 24 -5.76 -6.02 -11.18
N TYR A 25 -5.66 -5.27 -12.27
CA TYR A 25 -4.37 -4.92 -12.88
C TYR A 25 -3.47 -4.17 -11.91
N TRP A 26 -3.98 -3.16 -11.20
CA TRP A 26 -3.21 -2.37 -10.25
C TRP A 26 -2.68 -3.20 -9.06
N GLY A 27 -3.51 -4.08 -8.51
CA GLY A 27 -3.12 -5.02 -7.47
C GLY A 27 -2.02 -5.97 -7.95
N LEU A 28 -2.21 -6.61 -9.11
CA LEU A 28 -1.23 -7.52 -9.69
C LEU A 28 0.10 -6.80 -10.01
N ALA A 29 0.03 -5.65 -10.67
CA ALA A 29 1.21 -4.84 -10.97
C ALA A 29 1.95 -4.43 -9.69
N SER A 30 1.22 -4.13 -8.61
CA SER A 30 1.83 -3.84 -7.31
C SER A 30 2.61 -5.03 -6.77
N ILE A 31 2.08 -6.25 -6.83
CA ILE A 31 2.83 -7.44 -6.39
C ILE A 31 4.05 -7.68 -7.28
N LEU A 32 3.89 -7.63 -8.60
CA LEU A 32 4.98 -7.91 -9.53
C LEU A 32 6.11 -6.88 -9.41
N VAL A 33 5.78 -5.59 -9.40
CA VAL A 33 6.79 -4.53 -9.42
C VAL A 33 7.31 -4.20 -8.03
N ARG A 34 6.43 -4.16 -7.03
CA ARG A 34 6.77 -3.67 -5.68
C ARG A 34 7.21 -4.76 -4.72
N ILE A 35 7.02 -6.04 -5.08
CA ILE A 35 7.47 -7.18 -4.25
C ILE A 35 8.38 -8.11 -5.05
N LEU A 36 7.90 -8.65 -6.17
CA LEU A 36 8.65 -9.67 -6.90
C LEU A 36 9.97 -9.10 -7.44
N VAL A 37 9.97 -7.94 -8.12
CA VAL A 37 11.21 -7.32 -8.61
C VAL A 37 12.22 -7.07 -7.47
N PRO A 38 11.87 -6.43 -6.34
CA PRO A 38 12.76 -6.33 -5.18
C PRO A 38 13.31 -7.66 -4.69
N ILE A 39 12.47 -8.70 -4.55
CA ILE A 39 12.91 -10.03 -4.11
C ILE A 39 13.92 -10.61 -5.11
N LEU A 40 13.66 -10.50 -6.42
CA LEU A 40 14.58 -10.97 -7.45
C LEU A 40 15.92 -10.23 -7.38
N ILE A 41 15.91 -8.91 -7.16
CA ILE A 41 17.14 -8.12 -6.97
C ILE A 41 17.90 -8.61 -5.72
N ILE A 42 17.21 -8.78 -4.59
CA ILE A 42 17.83 -9.23 -3.34
C ILE A 42 18.47 -10.61 -3.53
N VAL A 43 17.75 -11.56 -4.13
CA VAL A 43 18.19 -12.95 -4.26
C VAL A 43 19.30 -13.09 -5.30
N PHE A 44 19.14 -12.50 -6.48
CA PHE A 44 20.06 -12.74 -7.60
C PHE A 44 21.23 -11.76 -7.67
N ILE A 45 21.02 -10.51 -7.27
CA ILE A 45 22.04 -9.45 -7.33
C ILE A 45 22.73 -9.28 -5.99
N TYR A 46 21.99 -9.00 -4.92
CA TYR A 46 22.60 -8.81 -3.59
C TYR A 46 23.02 -10.12 -2.94
N ARG A 47 22.37 -11.23 -3.29
CA ARG A 47 22.62 -12.57 -2.74
C ARG A 47 22.53 -12.60 -1.23
N GLU A 48 21.53 -11.91 -0.69
CA GLU A 48 21.30 -11.78 0.75
C GLU A 48 19.93 -12.37 1.16
N PRO A 49 19.74 -12.70 2.44
CA PRO A 49 18.43 -13.10 2.95
C PRO A 49 17.40 -11.97 2.79
N ILE A 50 16.23 -12.27 2.21
CA ILE A 50 15.11 -11.31 2.07
C ILE A 50 14.64 -10.77 3.43
N ALA A 51 14.85 -11.54 4.50
CA ALA A 51 14.58 -11.14 5.87
C ALA A 51 15.37 -9.89 6.32
N ASN A 52 16.48 -9.55 5.67
CA ASN A 52 17.24 -8.33 5.94
C ASN A 52 16.57 -7.07 5.36
N TYR A 53 15.53 -7.25 4.55
CA TYR A 53 14.81 -6.19 3.83
C TYR A 53 13.34 -6.10 4.26
N GLY A 54 13.03 -6.50 5.49
CA GLY A 54 11.68 -6.45 6.05
C GLY A 54 10.76 -7.61 5.68
N PHE A 55 11.16 -8.53 4.78
CA PHE A 55 10.38 -9.73 4.45
C PHE A 55 10.56 -10.83 5.51
N ARG A 56 10.04 -10.59 6.73
CA ARG A 56 10.10 -11.50 7.87
C ARG A 56 8.70 -12.00 8.24
N LEU A 57 8.56 -13.30 8.44
CA LEU A 57 7.31 -13.93 8.91
C LEU A 57 7.21 -13.99 10.44
N SER A 58 8.33 -13.89 11.16
CA SER A 58 8.37 -13.97 12.63
C SER A 58 9.24 -12.86 13.24
N GLY A 59 8.77 -12.29 14.35
CA GLY A 59 9.43 -11.19 15.08
C GLY A 59 8.49 -10.05 15.52
N GLY A 60 7.35 -9.86 14.85
CA GLY A 60 6.46 -8.70 15.06
C GLY A 60 5.63 -8.69 16.35
N ALA A 61 5.49 -9.81 17.07
CA ALA A 61 4.56 -9.93 18.20
C ALA A 61 4.83 -8.94 19.34
N LYS A 62 6.10 -8.56 19.56
CA LYS A 62 6.51 -7.63 20.63
C LYS A 62 6.01 -6.19 20.40
N HIS A 63 5.83 -5.80 19.14
CA HIS A 63 5.42 -4.46 18.75
C HIS A 63 4.01 -4.40 18.14
N THR A 64 3.32 -5.54 17.99
CA THR A 64 1.94 -5.61 17.48
C THR A 64 1.00 -4.64 18.19
N TRP A 65 1.13 -4.48 19.52
CA TRP A 65 0.29 -3.56 20.28
C TRP A 65 0.44 -2.09 19.83
N VAL A 66 1.63 -1.69 19.35
CA VAL A 66 1.87 -0.33 18.82
C VAL A 66 1.14 -0.16 17.49
N TYR A 67 1.19 -1.17 16.61
CA TYR A 67 0.45 -1.16 15.34
C TYR A 67 -1.07 -1.13 15.57
N VAL A 68 -1.57 -1.92 16.54
CA VAL A 68 -2.98 -1.91 16.93
C VAL A 68 -3.37 -0.54 17.50
N SER A 69 -2.55 0.05 18.38
CA SER A 69 -2.82 1.38 18.95
C SER A 69 -2.87 2.45 17.86
N PHE A 70 -1.92 2.41 16.92
CA PHE A 70 -1.89 3.32 15.78
C PHE A 70 -3.13 3.15 14.90
N TYR A 71 -3.55 1.90 14.65
CA TYR A 71 -4.78 1.61 13.92
C TYR A 71 -6.01 2.17 14.64
N LEU A 72 -6.14 1.95 15.95
CA LEU A 72 -7.26 2.47 16.76
C LEU A 72 -7.31 4.00 16.80
N ILE A 73 -6.17 4.68 16.70
CA ILE A 73 -6.10 6.15 16.59
C ILE A 73 -6.46 6.60 15.17
N MET A 74 -5.98 5.90 14.15
CA MET A 74 -6.20 6.29 12.75
C MET A 74 -7.64 6.06 12.29
N VAL A 75 -8.32 5.02 12.77
CA VAL A 75 -9.72 4.76 12.41
C VAL A 75 -10.65 5.95 12.66
N PRO A 76 -10.75 6.54 13.87
CA PRO A 76 -11.62 7.69 14.10
C PRO A 76 -11.19 8.92 13.29
N LEU A 77 -9.89 9.12 13.06
CA LEU A 77 -9.39 10.21 12.21
C LEU A 77 -9.82 10.03 10.75
N VAL A 78 -9.66 8.82 10.21
CA VAL A 78 -10.09 8.46 8.84
C VAL A 78 -11.61 8.60 8.71
N VAL A 79 -12.37 8.14 9.71
CA VAL A 79 -13.83 8.32 9.73
C VAL A 79 -14.19 9.81 9.73
N ALA A 80 -13.56 10.62 10.56
CA ALA A 80 -13.82 12.05 10.63
C ALA A 80 -13.53 12.77 9.31
N VAL A 81 -12.37 12.51 8.68
CA VAL A 81 -12.02 13.13 7.40
C VAL A 81 -12.82 12.56 6.23
N SER A 82 -13.39 11.35 6.37
CA SER A 82 -14.21 10.76 5.31
C SER A 82 -15.42 11.62 4.98
N PHE A 83 -16.01 12.34 5.95
CA PHE A 83 -17.13 13.25 5.72
C PHE A 83 -16.76 14.54 4.97
N LEU A 84 -15.47 14.81 4.75
CA LEU A 84 -15.05 16.03 4.05
C LEU A 84 -15.26 15.89 2.54
N PRO A 85 -15.70 16.96 1.83
CA PRO A 85 -15.96 16.90 0.39
C PRO A 85 -14.76 16.47 -0.45
N GLY A 86 -13.54 16.77 0.00
CA GLY A 86 -12.31 16.34 -0.67
C GLY A 86 -12.14 14.82 -0.67
N PHE A 87 -12.48 14.15 0.44
CA PHE A 87 -12.37 12.69 0.56
C PHE A 87 -13.53 12.00 -0.15
N GLN A 88 -14.76 12.51 -0.06
CA GLN A 88 -15.93 11.97 -0.77
C GLN A 88 -15.80 12.04 -2.30
N ARG A 89 -15.04 13.01 -2.84
CA ARG A 89 -14.74 13.07 -4.27
C ARG A 89 -13.66 12.09 -4.72
N GLN A 90 -12.82 11.66 -3.79
CA GLN A 90 -11.65 10.82 -4.08
C GLN A 90 -11.96 9.33 -3.85
N TYR A 91 -12.83 9.02 -2.88
CA TYR A 91 -13.09 7.68 -2.39
C TYR A 91 -14.59 7.33 -2.39
N PRO A 92 -14.94 6.05 -2.65
CA PRO A 92 -14.04 4.98 -3.09
C PRO A 92 -13.47 5.26 -4.48
N PHE A 93 -12.30 4.72 -4.81
CA PHE A 93 -11.77 4.87 -6.19
C PHE A 93 -12.69 4.17 -7.19
N TYR A 94 -13.27 3.05 -6.78
CA TYR A 94 -14.25 2.29 -7.54
C TYR A 94 -15.66 2.76 -7.17
N ASP A 95 -16.30 3.52 -8.06
CA ASP A 95 -17.61 4.13 -7.81
C ASP A 95 -18.67 3.09 -7.43
N ASP A 96 -18.72 1.94 -8.11
CA ASP A 96 -19.71 0.89 -7.85
C ASP A 96 -19.51 0.17 -6.51
N ALA A 97 -18.43 0.43 -5.77
CA ALA A 97 -18.23 -0.14 -4.43
C ALA A 97 -19.39 0.20 -3.47
N VAL A 98 -20.14 1.28 -3.75
CA VAL A 98 -21.31 1.69 -2.96
C VAL A 98 -22.58 0.88 -3.25
N LEU A 99 -22.61 0.10 -4.35
CA LEU A 99 -23.80 -0.66 -4.77
C LEU A 99 -24.09 -1.87 -3.87
N GLY A 100 -23.13 -2.28 -3.04
CA GLY A 100 -23.32 -3.31 -2.02
C GLY A 100 -22.09 -4.20 -1.81
N TRP A 101 -22.21 -5.15 -0.88
CA TRP A 101 -21.11 -6.04 -0.47
C TRP A 101 -20.46 -6.82 -1.61
N ALA A 102 -21.23 -7.17 -2.65
CA ALA A 102 -20.74 -7.88 -3.83
C ALA A 102 -19.69 -7.08 -4.62
N PHE A 103 -19.76 -5.75 -4.59
CA PHE A 103 -18.81 -4.84 -5.25
C PHE A 103 -17.75 -4.33 -4.27
N PHE A 104 -18.18 -4.01 -3.04
CA PHE A 104 -17.31 -3.49 -1.99
C PHE A 104 -16.19 -4.47 -1.60
N ILE A 105 -16.52 -5.76 -1.38
CA ILE A 105 -15.54 -6.74 -0.87
C ILE A 105 -14.43 -7.00 -1.89
N PRO A 106 -14.73 -7.33 -3.17
CA PRO A 106 -13.67 -7.56 -4.16
C PRO A 106 -12.78 -6.34 -4.36
N TYR A 107 -13.37 -5.13 -4.46
CA TYR A 107 -12.60 -3.89 -4.55
C TYR A 107 -11.69 -3.69 -3.33
N THR A 108 -12.22 -3.88 -2.13
CA THR A 108 -11.44 -3.73 -0.89
C THR A 108 -10.28 -4.71 -0.84
N LEU A 109 -10.47 -5.97 -1.27
CA LEU A 109 -9.40 -6.96 -1.34
C LEU A 109 -8.32 -6.57 -2.35
N LEU A 110 -8.71 -6.13 -3.56
CA LEU A 110 -7.78 -5.66 -4.59
C LEU A 110 -7.01 -4.41 -4.14
N TYR A 111 -7.70 -3.47 -3.50
CA TYR A 111 -7.11 -2.30 -2.88
C TYR A 111 -6.16 -2.66 -1.73
N GLY A 112 -6.50 -3.68 -0.94
CA GLY A 112 -5.64 -4.23 0.09
C GLY A 112 -4.35 -4.84 -0.48
N ILE A 113 -4.44 -5.54 -1.60
CA ILE A 113 -3.27 -6.12 -2.29
C ILE A 113 -2.30 -5.02 -2.73
N GLN A 114 -2.78 -3.95 -3.35
CA GLN A 114 -1.88 -2.86 -3.75
C GLN A 114 -1.28 -2.16 -2.52
N PHE A 115 -2.06 -1.98 -1.45
CA PHE A 115 -1.60 -1.36 -0.20
C PHE A 115 -0.48 -2.18 0.44
N PHE A 116 -0.64 -3.50 0.48
CA PHE A 116 0.42 -4.42 0.90
C PHE A 116 1.68 -4.28 0.03
N GLY A 117 1.53 -4.16 -1.29
CA GLY A 117 2.65 -3.91 -2.20
C GLY A 117 3.38 -2.58 -1.92
N VAL A 118 2.64 -1.49 -1.67
CA VAL A 118 3.24 -0.19 -1.26
C VAL A 118 4.03 -0.35 0.04
N GLU A 119 3.44 -1.01 1.04
CA GLU A 119 4.04 -1.19 2.35
C GLU A 119 5.33 -2.01 2.29
N ALA A 120 5.28 -3.17 1.62
CA ALA A 120 6.41 -4.06 1.44
C ALA A 120 7.58 -3.38 0.70
N PHE A 121 7.28 -2.48 -0.23
CA PHE A 121 8.29 -1.76 -1.00
C PHE A 121 8.94 -0.64 -0.19
N PHE A 122 8.15 0.28 0.37
CA PHE A 122 8.70 1.44 1.05
C PHE A 122 9.26 1.08 2.43
N ARG A 123 8.47 0.42 3.28
CA ARG A 123 8.87 0.11 4.67
C ARG A 123 9.60 -1.22 4.80
N GLY A 124 9.46 -2.11 3.83
CA GLY A 124 10.35 -3.26 3.66
C GLY A 124 11.60 -2.87 2.88
N TRP A 125 11.56 -3.01 1.56
CA TRP A 125 12.76 -2.98 0.75
C TRP A 125 13.55 -1.68 0.80
N VAL A 126 12.94 -0.53 0.47
CA VAL A 126 13.64 0.77 0.38
C VAL A 126 14.21 1.18 1.73
N LEU A 127 13.40 1.14 2.79
CA LEU A 127 13.81 1.53 4.14
C LEU A 127 15.01 0.70 4.61
N PHE A 128 14.92 -0.63 4.59
CA PHE A 128 15.96 -1.50 5.11
C PHE A 128 17.20 -1.58 4.21
N ALA A 129 17.03 -1.49 2.88
CA ALA A 129 18.16 -1.41 1.95
C ALA A 129 19.03 -0.18 2.24
N LEU A 130 18.38 0.97 2.50
CA LEU A 130 19.05 2.23 2.80
C LEU A 130 19.56 2.32 4.24
N ALA A 131 18.85 1.74 5.21
CA ALA A 131 19.19 1.82 6.64
C ALA A 131 20.60 1.29 6.94
N ARG A 132 21.09 0.31 6.18
CA ARG A 132 22.46 -0.22 6.33
C ARG A 132 23.55 0.83 6.10
N ARG A 133 23.28 1.85 5.29
CA ARG A 133 24.24 2.93 4.97
C ARG A 133 23.88 4.25 5.62
N LEU A 134 22.58 4.53 5.76
CA LEU A 134 22.07 5.83 6.19
C LEU A 134 21.53 5.83 7.63
N GLY A 135 21.39 4.66 8.27
CA GLY A 135 20.74 4.54 9.57
C GLY A 135 19.35 5.15 9.56
N PHE A 136 19.01 5.95 10.57
CA PHE A 136 17.71 6.62 10.68
C PHE A 136 17.42 7.62 9.53
N HIS A 137 18.43 8.14 8.85
CA HIS A 137 18.24 9.03 7.70
C HIS A 137 17.55 8.33 6.52
N ALA A 138 17.58 7.00 6.48
CA ALA A 138 16.83 6.19 5.51
C ALA A 138 15.32 6.48 5.56
N ILE A 139 14.77 6.85 6.72
CA ILE A 139 13.35 7.23 6.86
C ILE A 139 13.07 8.46 6.00
N GLY A 140 13.90 9.50 6.08
CA GLY A 140 13.72 10.72 5.29
C GLY A 140 13.82 10.45 3.79
N VAL A 141 14.80 9.65 3.36
CA VAL A 141 14.97 9.31 1.94
C VAL A 141 13.81 8.47 1.41
N MET A 142 13.33 7.49 2.18
CA MET A 142 12.15 6.69 1.83
C MET A 142 10.87 7.52 1.81
N MET A 143 10.74 8.48 2.73
CA MET A 143 9.56 9.32 2.88
C MET A 143 9.33 10.21 1.67
N ILE A 144 10.38 10.70 0.99
CA ILE A 144 10.23 11.56 -0.19
C ILE A 144 9.37 10.90 -1.28
N PRO A 145 9.75 9.75 -1.87
CA PRO A 145 8.92 9.09 -2.88
C PRO A 145 7.60 8.53 -2.31
N TYR A 146 7.55 8.16 -1.04
CA TYR A 146 6.29 7.74 -0.39
C TYR A 146 5.28 8.90 -0.26
N MET A 147 5.75 10.12 -0.02
CA MET A 147 4.89 11.32 -0.02
C MET A 147 4.42 11.65 -1.43
N MET A 148 5.30 11.51 -2.43
CA MET A 148 4.99 11.83 -3.82
C MET A 148 3.81 11.02 -4.38
N ILE A 149 3.62 9.77 -3.94
CA ILE A 149 2.46 8.97 -4.36
C ILE A 149 1.12 9.44 -3.75
N HIS A 150 1.15 10.40 -2.82
CA HIS A 150 -0.03 11.05 -2.25
C HIS A 150 -0.31 12.42 -2.87
N PHE A 151 0.55 12.93 -3.76
CA PHE A 151 0.30 14.20 -4.43
C PHE A 151 -0.98 14.14 -5.27
N GLY A 152 -1.77 15.21 -5.21
CA GLY A 152 -3.10 15.30 -5.84
C GLY A 152 -4.24 14.74 -5.00
N LYS A 153 -3.95 14.01 -3.92
CA LYS A 153 -4.98 13.58 -2.95
C LYS A 153 -5.36 14.72 -1.99
N PRO A 154 -6.44 14.57 -1.20
CA PRO A 154 -6.80 15.57 -0.19
C PRO A 154 -5.59 15.96 0.70
N PRO A 155 -5.36 17.25 0.98
CA PRO A 155 -4.17 17.70 1.71
C PRO A 155 -3.97 17.01 3.06
N LEU A 156 -5.06 16.74 3.79
CA LEU A 156 -5.01 16.02 5.07
C LEU A 156 -4.52 14.58 4.92
N GLU A 157 -4.80 13.93 3.78
CA GLU A 157 -4.26 12.59 3.52
C GLU A 157 -2.75 12.65 3.27
N THR A 158 -2.27 13.64 2.51
CA THR A 158 -0.83 13.81 2.27
C THR A 158 -0.07 14.11 3.56
N LEU A 159 -0.59 15.02 4.39
CA LEU A 159 0.00 15.34 5.71
C LEU A 159 -0.04 14.13 6.64
N GLY A 160 -1.19 13.44 6.71
CA GLY A 160 -1.36 12.23 7.52
C GLY A 160 -0.42 11.12 7.07
N ALA A 161 -0.26 10.91 5.76
CA ALA A 161 0.68 9.96 5.18
C ALA A 161 2.13 10.29 5.52
N THR A 162 2.51 11.58 5.57
CA THR A 162 3.85 11.99 6.02
C THR A 162 4.10 11.63 7.47
N VAL A 163 3.17 11.97 8.37
CA VAL A 163 3.30 11.64 9.79
C VAL A 163 3.31 10.12 10.01
N ALA A 164 2.41 9.39 9.34
CA ALA A 164 2.35 7.94 9.40
C ALA A 164 3.61 7.28 8.82
N GLY A 165 4.11 7.77 7.68
CA GLY A 165 5.30 7.25 7.02
C GLY A 165 6.56 7.38 7.89
N VAL A 166 6.75 8.53 8.55
CA VAL A 166 7.86 8.74 9.48
C VAL A 166 7.69 7.84 10.72
N SER A 167 6.51 7.86 11.35
CA SER A 167 6.26 7.12 12.59
C SER A 167 6.39 5.61 12.42
N LEU A 168 5.76 5.06 11.37
CA LEU A 168 5.79 3.64 11.06
C LEU A 168 7.14 3.21 10.47
N GLY A 169 7.85 4.09 9.76
CA GLY A 169 9.23 3.84 9.33
C GLY A 169 10.20 3.74 10.52
N PHE A 170 10.03 4.60 11.53
CA PHE A 170 10.79 4.49 12.78
C PHE A 170 10.50 3.18 13.51
N LEU A 171 9.21 2.82 13.63
CA LEU A 171 8.79 1.57 14.27
C LEU A 171 9.34 0.34 13.54
N ALA A 172 9.33 0.35 12.20
CA ALA A 172 9.87 -0.72 11.39
C ALA A 172 11.38 -0.95 11.66
N LEU A 173 12.19 0.11 11.76
CA LEU A 173 13.61 -0.03 12.10
C LEU A 173 13.89 -0.49 13.54
N LYS A 174 12.89 -0.42 14.42
CA LYS A 174 13.00 -0.83 15.83
C LYS A 174 12.43 -2.23 16.11
N SER A 175 11.75 -2.83 15.14
CA SER A 175 11.05 -4.12 15.27
C SER A 175 11.88 -5.32 14.84
#